data_AF-J6EXZ8-F1
#
_entry.id   AF-J6EXZ8-F1
#
_cell.length_a   1.000
_cell.length_b   1.000
_cell.length_c   1.000
_cell.angle_alpha   90.00
_cell.angle_beta   90.00
_cell.angle_gamma   90.00
#
_symmetry.space_group_name_H-M   'P 1'
#
loop_
_entity.id
_entity.type
_entity.pdbx_description
1 polymer ?
#
loop_
_entity_poly.entity_id
_entity_poly.type
_entity_poly.pdbx_seq_one_letter_code
_entity_poly.pdbx_strand_id
1 'polypeptide(L)'
;MATTSLPPSAVASSSAHAVVASGSTVHLVTGDKVASASSAEDAKQELAGVIRKVAISADGKYAVTAGDDKSLRVWELKEKPELVSTRQTTKRVADMCFDKDGNIVVTDKVGDVFSYPFEPRAVENRPQGFVVASDPSLNPDGDLLLGHVSLITQTLLTPDNKHIVTADRDEHIRVSRYPKAYVIDRFLWGSEGFVSAIHIPTSRPNLLLSGGGQPTLQVFDWTSGALLGRIDILAAVSPYRAIRPPTRKIKGKRKAVGSDSGLMPSDDPAAAGWFTAPEGHMYPIGQGVAITQIGSVVVDGVTVVLFYSRGSSALHAFTLNEDGSAGAIQTASFAHPVLGFAPVGAQILVTLDNTHAAIASATVSASPVALVSVASDGSLSSADSPLLPALSESLSTPSLQIPASDAAKLNLYGDLQILPRRPGFEEDEAQAGESSLPANVDELAPKRLGRLKAQGHDVHIPAKKRKKSKGEKKRERNAAAAAGKSGGETSEAAGDDEESAMNA
;
A
#
# COMPACT_ATOMS: atom_id res chain seq x y z
N MET A 1 -8.97 -29.08 5.13
CA MET A 1 -8.55 -28.13 4.08
C MET A 1 -7.12 -27.74 4.39
N ALA A 2 -6.25 -27.55 3.40
CA ALA A 2 -4.90 -27.07 3.65
C ALA A 2 -4.95 -25.68 4.31
N THR A 3 -4.24 -25.51 5.42
CA THR A 3 -4.09 -24.22 6.10
C THR A 3 -2.68 -23.67 5.85
N THR A 4 -2.53 -22.36 5.96
CA THR A 4 -1.23 -21.67 5.94
C THR A 4 -1.20 -20.65 7.07
N SER A 5 -0.03 -20.38 7.65
CA SER A 5 0.10 -19.35 8.67
C SER A 5 0.15 -17.96 8.04
N LEU A 6 -0.41 -16.99 8.76
CA LEU A 6 -0.34 -15.58 8.38
C LEU A 6 1.13 -15.12 8.40
N PRO A 7 1.59 -14.44 7.34
CA PRO A 7 2.96 -13.97 7.29
C PRO A 7 3.17 -12.78 8.23
N PRO A 8 4.39 -12.60 8.77
CA PRO A 8 4.76 -11.40 9.50
C PRO A 8 4.75 -10.17 8.57
N SER A 9 3.65 -9.42 8.60
CA SER A 9 3.30 -8.38 7.64
C SER A 9 3.93 -7.02 7.93
N ALA A 10 4.41 -6.80 9.16
CA ALA A 10 5.08 -5.57 9.56
C ALA A 10 6.11 -5.83 10.66
N VAL A 11 7.19 -5.06 10.65
CA VAL A 11 8.25 -5.12 11.66
C VAL A 11 8.80 -3.73 11.93
N ALA A 12 9.12 -3.44 13.18
CA ALA A 12 9.82 -2.23 13.60
C ALA A 12 10.73 -2.56 14.78
N SER A 13 11.73 -1.71 15.05
CA SER A 13 12.61 -1.90 16.20
C SER A 13 13.03 -0.58 16.83
N SER A 14 13.46 -0.69 18.09
CA SER A 14 14.16 0.30 18.87
C SER A 14 15.51 -0.27 19.29
N SER A 15 16.27 0.47 20.10
CA SER A 15 17.53 -0.02 20.67
C SER A 15 17.35 -1.22 21.61
N ALA A 16 16.16 -1.39 22.21
CA ALA A 16 15.89 -2.39 23.23
C ALA A 16 14.96 -3.52 22.76
N HIS A 17 14.04 -3.22 21.83
CA HIS A 17 12.95 -4.11 21.46
C HIS A 17 12.77 -4.18 19.95
N ALA A 18 12.22 -5.29 19.46
CA ALA A 18 11.64 -5.35 18.13
C ALA A 18 10.19 -5.80 18.23
N VAL A 19 9.35 -5.30 17.34
CA VAL A 19 7.93 -5.64 17.27
C VAL A 19 7.65 -6.21 15.89
N VAL A 20 7.17 -7.45 15.86
CA VAL A 20 6.74 -8.15 14.64
C VAL A 20 5.23 -8.34 14.71
N ALA A 21 4.50 -7.94 13.68
CA ALA A 21 3.06 -8.14 13.61
C ALA A 21 2.72 -9.24 12.59
N SER A 22 1.83 -10.15 12.98
CA SER A 22 1.21 -11.14 12.10
C SER A 22 -0.28 -11.23 12.38
N GLY A 23 -1.11 -11.08 11.34
CA GLY A 23 -2.55 -10.92 11.52
C GLY A 23 -2.88 -9.73 12.43
N SER A 24 -3.70 -9.96 13.45
CA SER A 24 -4.03 -8.99 14.51
C SER A 24 -3.16 -9.14 15.77
N THR A 25 -2.13 -9.97 15.72
CA THR A 25 -1.24 -10.27 16.84
C THR A 25 0.07 -9.51 16.70
N VAL A 26 0.55 -9.01 17.84
CA VAL A 26 1.83 -8.32 18.01
C VAL A 26 2.76 -9.20 18.82
N HIS A 27 3.96 -9.46 18.29
CA HIS A 27 5.04 -10.20 18.93
C HIS A 27 6.15 -9.23 19.33
N LEU A 28 6.34 -9.06 20.63
CA LEU A 28 7.44 -8.29 21.21
C LEU A 28 8.66 -9.19 21.38
N VAL A 29 9.77 -8.77 20.78
CA VAL A 29 11.08 -9.40 20.87
C VAL A 29 11.95 -8.58 21.81
N THR A 30 12.49 -9.21 22.86
CA THR A 30 13.43 -8.61 23.81
C THR A 30 14.59 -9.57 24.05
N GLY A 31 15.72 -9.30 23.39
CA GLY A 31 16.79 -10.29 23.26
C GLY A 31 16.28 -11.55 22.55
N ASP A 32 16.48 -12.72 23.14
CA ASP A 32 16.00 -14.00 22.61
C ASP A 32 14.57 -14.38 23.06
N LYS A 33 13.91 -13.53 23.85
CA LYS A 33 12.55 -13.79 24.36
C LYS A 33 11.50 -13.18 23.44
N VAL A 34 10.40 -13.91 23.27
CA VAL A 34 9.24 -13.47 22.47
C VAL A 34 7.98 -13.52 23.33
N ALA A 35 7.26 -12.41 23.40
CA ALA A 35 5.97 -12.30 24.07
C ALA A 35 4.90 -11.81 23.09
N SER A 36 3.70 -12.38 23.11
CA SER A 36 2.68 -12.11 22.11
C SER A 36 1.39 -11.57 22.74
N ALA A 37 0.73 -10.60 22.10
CA ALA A 37 -0.61 -10.17 22.46
C ALA A 37 -1.46 -9.91 21.21
N SER A 38 -2.75 -10.20 21.30
CA SER A 38 -3.73 -9.96 20.25
C SER A 38 -4.66 -8.84 20.68
N SER A 39 -5.09 -8.01 19.73
CA SER A 39 -6.08 -6.96 19.97
C SER A 39 -7.53 -7.43 19.81
N ALA A 40 -7.75 -8.68 19.40
CA ALA A 40 -9.09 -9.22 19.21
C ALA A 40 -9.53 -10.00 20.47
N GLU A 41 -10.62 -9.55 21.11
CA GLU A 41 -11.20 -10.22 22.29
C GLU A 41 -11.93 -11.53 21.95
N ASP A 42 -12.27 -11.78 20.67
CA ASP A 42 -12.98 -13.01 20.27
C ASP A 42 -12.41 -13.62 18.99
N ALA A 43 -12.30 -14.94 18.99
CA ALA A 43 -11.71 -15.84 18.01
C ALA A 43 -12.44 -15.91 16.64
N LYS A 44 -12.83 -14.77 16.06
CA LYS A 44 -13.16 -14.69 14.63
C LYS A 44 -11.95 -14.18 13.87
N GLN A 45 -11.29 -15.10 13.16
CA GLN A 45 -10.23 -14.83 12.20
C GLN A 45 -10.78 -14.01 11.02
N GLU A 46 -10.93 -12.71 11.22
CA GLU A 46 -11.25 -11.79 10.14
C GLU A 46 -9.95 -11.21 9.57
N LEU A 47 -9.71 -11.47 8.28
CA LEU A 47 -8.65 -10.83 7.50
C LEU A 47 -8.70 -9.30 7.54
N ALA A 48 -9.83 -8.71 7.98
CA ALA A 48 -9.98 -7.29 8.20
C ALA A 48 -9.03 -6.74 9.28
N GLY A 49 -8.64 -7.55 10.29
CA GLY A 49 -7.78 -7.12 11.40
C GLY A 49 -6.28 -7.19 11.13
N VAL A 50 -5.85 -7.48 9.89
CA VAL A 50 -4.41 -7.65 9.57
C VAL A 50 -3.68 -6.32 9.76
N ILE A 51 -2.71 -6.32 10.67
CA ILE A 51 -1.79 -5.21 10.92
C ILE A 51 -0.86 -5.06 9.71
N ARG A 52 -0.67 -3.82 9.27
CA ARG A 52 0.14 -3.47 8.09
C ARG A 52 1.31 -2.56 8.41
N LYS A 53 1.22 -1.83 9.51
CA LYS A 53 2.22 -0.86 9.94
C LYS A 53 2.41 -0.95 11.44
N VAL A 54 3.66 -0.78 11.85
CA VAL A 54 4.11 -0.73 13.23
C VAL A 54 5.13 0.40 13.32
N ALA A 55 5.04 1.22 14.37
CA ALA A 55 6.10 2.14 14.76
C ALA A 55 6.33 2.03 16.28
N ILE A 56 7.56 2.29 16.73
CA ILE A 56 7.94 2.25 18.14
C ILE A 56 8.35 3.66 18.57
N SER A 57 8.01 4.05 19.79
CA SER A 57 8.41 5.32 20.38
C SER A 57 9.92 5.37 20.58
N ALA A 58 10.51 6.58 20.57
CA ALA A 58 11.96 6.75 20.71
C ALA A 58 12.51 6.19 22.04
N ASP A 59 11.70 6.17 23.10
CA ASP A 59 12.04 5.58 24.40
C ASP A 59 11.84 4.05 24.46
N GLY A 60 11.30 3.44 23.40
CA GLY A 60 11.06 2.00 23.30
C GLY A 60 9.91 1.48 24.16
N LYS A 61 9.16 2.35 24.86
CA LYS A 61 8.11 1.93 25.80
C LYS A 61 6.75 1.70 25.15
N TYR A 62 6.52 2.27 23.97
CA TYR A 62 5.24 2.17 23.29
C TYR A 62 5.41 1.75 21.84
N ALA A 63 4.45 0.98 21.34
CA ALA A 63 4.27 0.74 19.92
C ALA A 63 2.90 1.23 19.47
N VAL A 64 2.82 1.68 18.22
CA VAL A 64 1.55 1.91 17.54
C VAL A 64 1.44 0.98 16.36
N THR A 65 0.25 0.42 16.15
CA THR A 65 -0.05 -0.46 15.02
C THR A 65 -1.31 0.00 14.31
N ALA A 66 -1.35 -0.15 12.99
CA ALA A 66 -2.58 0.01 12.22
C ALA A 66 -2.75 -1.08 11.16
N GLY A 67 -4.00 -1.39 10.85
CA GLY A 67 -4.38 -2.46 9.93
C GLY A 67 -5.44 -2.08 8.90
N ASP A 68 -5.97 -3.09 8.23
CA ASP A 68 -7.00 -2.94 7.20
C ASP A 68 -8.36 -2.49 7.78
N ASP A 69 -8.57 -2.70 9.08
CA ASP A 69 -9.74 -2.28 9.87
C ASP A 69 -9.77 -0.79 10.22
N LYS A 70 -8.76 -0.02 9.77
CA LYS A 70 -8.62 1.42 10.04
C LYS A 70 -8.54 1.74 11.54
N SER A 71 -8.14 0.80 12.36
CA SER A 71 -7.88 1.08 13.76
C SER A 71 -6.42 1.47 13.97
N LEU A 72 -6.21 2.42 14.88
CA LEU A 72 -4.92 2.82 15.41
C LEU A 72 -4.84 2.32 16.85
N ARG A 73 -3.94 1.37 17.12
CA ARG A 73 -3.81 0.71 18.42
C ARG A 73 -2.49 1.08 19.05
N VAL A 74 -2.53 1.54 20.30
CA VAL A 74 -1.34 1.91 21.08
C VAL A 74 -1.11 0.83 22.13
N TRP A 75 0.12 0.34 22.17
CA TRP A 75 0.57 -0.74 23.02
C TRP A 75 1.66 -0.25 23.95
N GLU A 76 1.62 -0.64 25.22
CA GLU A 76 2.73 -0.51 26.15
C GLU A 76 3.61 -1.75 26.06
N LEU A 77 4.92 -1.54 25.89
CA LEU A 77 5.93 -2.57 25.72
C LEU A 77 6.63 -2.80 27.07
N LYS A 78 6.13 -3.78 27.83
CA LYS A 78 6.76 -4.28 29.07
C LYS A 78 7.39 -5.65 28.82
N GLU A 79 7.22 -6.60 29.75
CA GLU A 79 7.54 -8.01 29.51
C GLU A 79 6.63 -8.65 28.46
N LYS A 80 5.40 -8.15 28.34
CA LYS A 80 4.41 -8.50 27.33
C LYS A 80 3.79 -7.22 26.76
N PRO A 81 3.44 -7.18 25.46
CA PRO A 81 2.71 -6.04 24.91
C PRO A 81 1.29 -5.97 25.51
N GLU A 82 0.91 -4.79 26.01
CA GLU A 82 -0.41 -4.52 26.60
C GLU A 82 -1.13 -3.44 25.79
N LEU A 83 -2.39 -3.68 25.41
CA LEU A 83 -3.16 -2.72 24.62
C LEU A 83 -3.66 -1.59 25.54
N VAL A 84 -3.17 -0.37 25.33
CA VAL A 84 -3.50 0.82 26.14
C VAL A 84 -4.70 1.56 25.55
N SER A 85 -4.72 1.76 24.24
CA SER A 85 -5.83 2.45 23.58
C SER A 85 -6.05 1.97 22.15
N THR A 86 -7.30 2.07 21.69
CA THR A 86 -7.69 1.84 20.29
C THR A 86 -8.53 3.01 19.80
N ARG A 87 -8.21 3.49 18.60
CA ARG A 87 -8.90 4.61 17.95
C ARG A 87 -9.25 4.24 16.53
N GLN A 88 -10.21 4.95 15.95
CA GLN A 88 -10.55 4.81 14.55
C GLN A 88 -9.87 5.89 13.73
N THR A 89 -9.39 5.52 12.56
CA THR A 89 -8.85 6.42 11.56
C THR A 89 -9.86 6.57 10.42
N THR A 90 -9.87 7.73 9.78
CA THR A 90 -10.82 8.07 8.71
C THR A 90 -10.64 7.17 7.48
N LYS A 91 -9.38 6.92 7.12
CA LYS A 91 -8.94 6.07 6.02
C LYS A 91 -7.87 5.10 6.52
N ARG A 92 -7.58 4.08 5.71
CA ARG A 92 -6.49 3.15 6.00
C ARG A 92 -5.18 3.94 6.10
N VAL A 93 -4.39 3.62 7.11
CA VAL A 93 -3.07 4.22 7.32
C VAL A 93 -2.09 3.75 6.25
N ALA A 94 -1.45 4.71 5.57
CA ALA A 94 -0.38 4.49 4.62
C ALA A 94 0.99 4.45 5.30
N ASP A 95 1.20 5.30 6.32
CA ASP A 95 2.43 5.31 7.13
C ASP A 95 2.23 5.97 8.50
N MET A 96 3.14 5.74 9.44
CA MET A 96 3.05 6.32 10.80
C MET A 96 4.40 6.44 11.50
N CYS A 97 4.54 7.42 12.40
CA CYS A 97 5.67 7.55 13.31
C CYS A 97 5.30 8.30 14.59
N PHE A 98 6.15 8.23 15.61
CA PHE A 98 6.05 9.08 16.80
C PHE A 98 6.85 10.36 16.61
N ASP A 99 6.33 11.47 17.12
CA ASP A 99 7.10 12.70 17.32
C ASP A 99 7.87 12.66 18.66
N LYS A 100 8.70 13.69 18.91
CA LYS A 100 9.47 13.82 20.16
C LYS A 100 8.60 14.00 21.42
N ASP A 101 7.37 14.45 21.26
CA ASP A 101 6.43 14.76 22.34
C ASP A 101 5.49 13.57 22.62
N GLY A 102 5.64 12.47 21.88
CA GLY A 102 4.86 11.23 22.01
C GLY A 102 3.59 11.21 21.17
N ASN A 103 3.28 12.26 20.40
CA ASN A 103 2.15 12.24 19.47
C ASN A 103 2.43 11.29 18.30
N ILE A 104 1.36 10.75 17.74
CA ILE A 104 1.41 9.80 16.65
C ILE A 104 1.07 10.55 15.36
N VAL A 105 2.07 10.71 14.50
CA VAL A 105 1.87 11.22 13.15
C VAL A 105 1.38 10.10 12.26
N VAL A 106 0.22 10.28 11.64
CA VAL A 106 -0.45 9.27 10.82
C VAL A 106 -0.70 9.84 9.44
N THR A 107 -0.20 9.15 8.43
CA THR A 107 -0.45 9.44 7.02
C THR A 107 -1.49 8.48 6.51
N ASP A 108 -2.53 9.02 5.89
CA ASP A 108 -3.62 8.25 5.35
C ASP A 108 -3.41 7.89 3.87
N LYS A 109 -4.20 6.93 3.38
CA LYS A 109 -4.06 6.46 2.00
C LYS A 109 -4.54 7.45 0.93
N VAL A 110 -5.27 8.50 1.27
CA VAL A 110 -5.80 9.45 0.28
C VAL A 110 -4.97 10.72 0.16
N GLY A 111 -4.02 10.94 1.07
CA GLY A 111 -3.03 12.01 0.98
C GLY A 111 -3.00 12.96 2.17
N ASP A 112 -3.75 12.69 3.24
CA ASP A 112 -3.78 13.56 4.42
C ASP A 112 -2.83 13.05 5.52
N VAL A 113 -2.22 13.97 6.25
CA VAL A 113 -1.37 13.68 7.40
C VAL A 113 -1.94 14.35 8.64
N PHE A 114 -2.07 13.57 9.71
CA PHE A 114 -2.65 14.00 10.98
C PHE A 114 -1.66 13.82 12.13
N SER A 115 -1.80 14.63 13.18
CA SER A 115 -1.18 14.40 14.49
C SER A 115 -2.24 13.95 15.48
N TYR A 116 -2.11 12.73 15.98
CA TYR A 116 -2.96 12.19 17.05
C TYR A 116 -2.22 12.32 18.39
N PRO A 117 -2.82 12.93 19.43
CA PRO A 117 -2.17 13.03 20.74
C PRO A 117 -1.93 11.64 21.35
N PHE A 118 -0.90 11.48 22.18
CA PHE A 118 -0.63 10.19 22.83
C PHE A 118 -1.82 9.69 23.67
N GLU A 119 -2.45 10.59 24.42
CA GLU A 119 -3.70 10.30 25.12
C GLU A 119 -4.90 10.60 24.20
N PRO A 120 -5.85 9.66 24.04
CA PRO A 120 -7.02 9.89 23.22
C PRO A 120 -7.84 11.09 23.73
N ARG A 121 -8.35 11.91 22.79
CA ARG A 121 -9.29 12.98 23.14
C ARG A 121 -10.62 12.39 23.58
N ALA A 122 -11.23 12.98 24.61
CA ALA A 122 -12.63 12.72 24.92
C ALA A 122 -13.51 13.39 23.85
N VAL A 123 -14.18 12.58 23.03
CA VAL A 123 -15.02 13.07 21.92
C VAL A 123 -16.46 12.63 22.18
N GLU A 124 -17.33 13.60 22.50
CA GLU A 124 -18.76 13.34 22.72
C GLU A 124 -19.51 13.10 21.40
N ASN A 125 -19.26 13.94 20.39
CA ASN A 125 -19.92 13.88 19.09
C ASN A 125 -18.92 13.53 17.99
N ARG A 126 -19.05 12.34 17.40
CA ARG A 126 -18.23 11.90 16.27
C ARG A 126 -18.95 12.20 14.96
N PRO A 127 -18.41 13.07 14.08
CA PRO A 127 -18.98 13.28 12.75
C PRO A 127 -19.02 11.97 11.97
N GLN A 128 -19.98 11.84 11.04
CA GLN A 128 -20.02 10.67 10.16
C GLN A 128 -18.75 10.62 9.28
N GLY A 129 -18.24 9.42 9.01
CA GLY A 129 -16.94 9.26 8.36
C GLY A 129 -16.81 9.93 6.99
N PHE A 130 -17.90 10.11 6.24
CA PHE A 130 -17.85 10.85 4.97
C PHE A 130 -17.70 12.36 5.16
N VAL A 131 -18.17 12.92 6.28
CA VAL A 131 -18.02 14.35 6.61
C VAL A 131 -16.54 14.65 6.86
N VAL A 132 -15.88 13.81 7.67
CA VAL A 132 -14.44 13.94 7.92
C VAL A 132 -13.64 13.64 6.64
N ALA A 133 -14.12 12.76 5.77
CA ALA A 133 -13.47 12.52 4.48
C ALA A 133 -13.61 13.69 3.49
N SER A 134 -14.66 14.53 3.61
CA SER A 134 -14.82 15.74 2.80
C SER A 134 -14.10 16.95 3.39
N ASP A 135 -14.00 17.00 4.72
CA ASP A 135 -13.26 18.02 5.44
C ASP A 135 -12.40 17.35 6.55
N PRO A 136 -11.14 17.02 6.23
CA PRO A 136 -10.22 16.40 7.17
C PRO A 136 -9.98 17.20 8.45
N SER A 137 -10.20 18.52 8.43
CA SER A 137 -10.02 19.37 9.61
C SER A 137 -11.04 19.09 10.72
N LEU A 138 -12.14 18.42 10.38
CA LEU A 138 -13.19 18.03 11.33
C LEU A 138 -12.89 16.69 12.03
N ASN A 139 -11.68 16.13 11.86
CA ASN A 139 -11.28 14.91 12.55
C ASN A 139 -11.24 15.17 14.08
N PRO A 140 -12.08 14.50 14.88
CA PRO A 140 -12.15 14.79 16.30
C PRO A 140 -11.00 14.18 17.10
N ASP A 141 -10.30 13.17 16.55
CA ASP A 141 -9.28 12.40 17.26
C ASP A 141 -7.86 12.93 16.99
N GLY A 142 -7.64 13.76 15.97
CA GLY A 142 -6.32 14.26 15.60
C GLY A 142 -6.38 15.54 14.75
N ASP A 143 -5.30 16.30 14.77
CA ASP A 143 -5.18 17.57 14.06
C ASP A 143 -4.62 17.36 12.65
N LEU A 144 -5.25 17.96 11.65
CA LEU A 144 -4.74 17.95 10.27
C LEU A 144 -3.43 18.77 10.20
N LEU A 145 -2.35 18.14 9.74
CA LEU A 145 -1.05 18.77 9.56
C LEU A 145 -0.88 19.31 8.14
N LEU A 146 -1.11 18.45 7.14
CA LEU A 146 -1.00 18.77 5.72
C LEU A 146 -1.81 17.77 4.88
N GLY A 147 -2.06 18.12 3.62
CA GLY A 147 -2.64 17.21 2.62
C GLY A 147 -1.90 17.27 1.28
N HIS A 148 -1.91 16.15 0.56
CA HIS A 148 -1.54 15.99 -0.84
C HIS A 148 -2.79 15.62 -1.63
N VAL A 149 -2.81 15.99 -2.92
CA VAL A 149 -3.84 15.49 -3.86
C VAL A 149 -3.54 14.05 -4.28
N SER A 150 -2.26 13.67 -4.23
CA SER A 150 -1.79 12.32 -4.52
C SER A 150 -1.72 11.45 -3.27
N LEU A 151 -1.67 10.14 -3.48
CA LEU A 151 -1.46 9.16 -2.42
C LEU A 151 -0.06 9.35 -1.85
N ILE A 152 0.02 9.75 -0.57
CA ILE A 152 1.28 9.74 0.17
C ILE A 152 1.63 8.28 0.48
N THR A 153 2.86 7.90 0.14
CA THR A 153 3.36 6.53 0.27
C THR A 153 4.18 6.34 1.54
N GLN A 154 4.93 7.36 1.96
CA GLN A 154 5.73 7.33 3.18
C GLN A 154 5.87 8.74 3.77
N THR A 155 6.05 8.81 5.09
CA THR A 155 6.27 10.05 5.83
C THR A 155 7.33 9.83 6.91
N LEU A 156 8.24 10.78 7.08
CA LEU A 156 9.19 10.78 8.19
C LEU A 156 9.36 12.17 8.79
N LEU A 157 9.74 12.21 10.06
CA LEU A 157 10.19 13.44 10.72
C LEU A 157 11.71 13.52 10.62
N THR A 158 12.23 14.73 10.47
CA THR A 158 13.68 14.94 10.52
C THR A 158 14.23 14.67 11.92
N PRO A 159 15.51 14.29 12.08
CA PRO A 159 16.08 13.98 13.40
C PRO A 159 15.98 15.13 14.41
N ASP A 160 15.94 16.38 13.94
CA ASP A 160 15.75 17.57 14.79
C ASP A 160 14.28 17.85 15.14
N ASN A 161 13.35 17.05 14.60
CA ASN A 161 11.90 17.17 14.69
C ASN A 161 11.35 18.54 14.29
N LYS A 162 12.02 19.23 13.35
CA LYS A 162 11.60 20.55 12.83
C LYS A 162 10.97 20.48 11.46
N HIS A 163 11.07 19.36 10.77
CA HIS A 163 10.46 19.15 9.46
C HIS A 163 9.77 17.80 9.38
N ILE A 164 8.75 17.76 8.54
CA ILE A 164 8.10 16.55 8.09
C ILE A 164 8.35 16.41 6.59
N VAL A 165 8.79 15.22 6.18
CA VAL A 165 9.06 14.89 4.79
C VAL A 165 8.04 13.86 4.33
N THR A 166 7.33 14.16 3.24
CA THR A 166 6.31 13.30 2.65
C THR A 166 6.69 12.93 1.23
N ALA A 167 6.55 11.66 0.88
CA ALA A 167 6.75 11.15 -0.48
C ALA A 167 5.41 10.69 -1.04
N ASP A 168 5.16 10.94 -2.32
CA ASP A 168 3.90 10.55 -2.96
C ASP A 168 4.04 9.76 -4.27
N ARG A 169 2.90 9.28 -4.74
CA ARG A 169 2.78 8.48 -5.96
C ARG A 169 3.10 9.28 -7.23
N ASP A 170 3.05 10.61 -7.18
CA ASP A 170 3.25 11.50 -8.32
C ASP A 170 4.63 12.16 -8.28
N GLU A 171 5.62 11.41 -7.80
CA GLU A 171 7.05 11.73 -7.83
C GLU A 171 7.51 12.79 -6.82
N HIS A 172 6.59 13.42 -6.08
CA HIS A 172 6.97 14.49 -5.17
C HIS A 172 7.58 13.94 -3.88
N ILE A 173 8.65 14.61 -3.45
CA ILE A 173 9.14 14.58 -2.08
C ILE A 173 9.05 16.00 -1.54
N ARG A 174 8.14 16.22 -0.58
CA ARG A 174 7.85 17.53 -0.01
C ARG A 174 8.44 17.62 1.39
N VAL A 175 9.17 18.70 1.66
CA VAL A 175 9.68 19.04 2.99
C VAL A 175 8.85 20.21 3.52
N SER A 176 8.17 20.01 4.63
CA SER A 176 7.37 21.05 5.31
C SER A 176 7.89 21.27 6.72
N ARG A 177 7.66 22.45 7.27
CA ARG A 177 7.99 22.70 8.69
C ARG A 177 7.12 21.84 9.60
N TYR A 178 7.64 21.47 10.76
CA TYR A 178 6.90 20.71 11.76
C TYR A 178 6.99 21.44 13.11
N PRO A 179 5.88 21.58 13.86
CA PRO A 179 4.54 21.02 13.62
C PRO A 179 3.66 21.84 12.64
N LYS A 180 4.13 23.02 12.20
CA LYS A 180 3.36 23.92 11.31
C LYS A 180 3.46 23.50 9.84
N ALA A 181 2.97 22.31 9.53
CA ALA A 181 3.16 21.63 8.24
C ALA A 181 2.40 22.21 7.05
N TYR A 182 1.52 23.18 7.29
CA TYR A 182 0.97 24.05 6.25
C TYR A 182 2.04 24.94 5.60
N VAL A 183 3.20 25.15 6.25
CA VAL A 183 4.34 25.86 5.64
C VAL A 183 5.22 24.86 4.91
N ILE A 184 5.09 24.84 3.59
CA ILE A 184 6.00 24.11 2.70
C ILE A 184 7.34 24.84 2.71
N ASP A 185 8.41 24.13 3.08
CA ASP A 185 9.77 24.68 3.02
C ASP A 185 10.33 24.51 1.61
N ARG A 186 10.26 23.29 1.05
CA ARG A 186 10.74 22.98 -0.31
C ARG A 186 10.23 21.63 -0.84
N PHE A 187 10.60 21.35 -2.07
CA PHE A 187 10.46 20.04 -2.71
C PHE A 187 11.84 19.52 -3.14
N LEU A 188 12.03 18.21 -3.09
CA LEU A 188 13.22 17.54 -3.62
C LEU A 188 12.90 17.00 -5.02
N TRP A 189 13.46 17.64 -6.05
CA TRP A 189 13.18 17.32 -7.45
C TRP A 189 14.22 16.37 -8.02
N GLY A 190 13.77 15.30 -8.68
CA GLY A 190 14.67 14.35 -9.34
C GLY A 190 14.08 12.97 -9.59
N SER A 191 13.03 12.60 -8.85
CA SER A 191 12.33 11.34 -9.09
C SER A 191 11.58 11.37 -10.43
N GLU A 192 11.65 10.27 -11.19
CA GLU A 192 11.01 10.08 -12.51
C GLU A 192 9.92 9.00 -12.46
N GLY A 193 9.62 8.50 -11.26
CA GLY A 193 8.47 7.64 -10.99
C GLY A 193 8.03 7.79 -9.54
N PHE A 194 6.92 7.13 -9.20
CA PHE A 194 6.39 7.14 -7.84
C PHE A 194 7.50 6.90 -6.82
N VAL A 195 7.50 7.67 -5.74
CA VAL A 195 8.41 7.47 -4.61
C VAL A 195 7.65 6.67 -3.57
N SER A 196 8.20 5.55 -3.11
CA SER A 196 7.55 4.69 -2.11
C SER A 196 8.42 4.36 -0.92
N ALA A 197 9.70 4.76 -0.97
CA ALA A 197 10.60 4.68 0.16
C ALA A 197 11.45 5.97 0.27
N ILE A 198 11.53 6.54 1.46
CA ILE A 198 12.46 7.61 1.85
C ILE A 198 13.12 7.28 3.18
N HIS A 199 14.38 7.67 3.36
CA HIS A 199 15.14 7.41 4.58
C HIS A 199 16.21 8.48 4.82
N ILE A 200 16.34 8.92 6.06
CA ILE A 200 17.43 9.79 6.53
C ILE A 200 18.38 8.93 7.39
N PRO A 201 19.61 8.64 6.92
CA PRO A 201 20.58 7.92 7.73
C PRO A 201 20.94 8.72 8.99
N THR A 202 20.89 8.09 10.15
CA THR A 202 21.18 8.76 11.45
C THR A 202 22.62 9.29 11.54
N SER A 203 23.57 8.61 10.88
CA SER A 203 24.96 9.04 10.74
C SER A 203 25.17 10.19 9.77
N ARG A 204 24.21 10.44 8.86
CA ARG A 204 24.26 11.51 7.85
C ARG A 204 22.93 12.27 7.81
N PRO A 205 22.61 13.06 8.85
CA PRO A 205 21.28 13.63 9.05
C PRO A 205 20.87 14.68 7.99
N ASN A 206 21.80 15.16 7.17
CA ASN A 206 21.51 16.10 6.06
C ASN A 206 21.16 15.38 4.75
N LEU A 207 21.40 14.07 4.66
CA LEU A 207 21.11 13.29 3.47
C LEU A 207 19.72 12.67 3.55
N LEU A 208 19.06 12.57 2.40
CA LEU A 208 17.85 11.80 2.22
C LEU A 208 18.02 10.86 1.03
N LEU A 209 17.80 9.57 1.27
CA LEU A 209 17.72 8.55 0.23
C LEU A 209 16.28 8.39 -0.19
N SER A 210 16.01 8.31 -1.49
CA SER A 210 14.67 7.97 -1.99
C SER A 210 14.72 6.81 -2.99
N GLY A 211 13.65 6.03 -3.01
CA GLY A 211 13.45 4.90 -3.91
C GLY A 211 11.98 4.69 -4.22
N GLY A 212 11.71 4.02 -5.33
CA GLY A 212 10.33 3.71 -5.71
C GLY A 212 10.24 2.93 -7.00
N GLY A 213 9.53 3.47 -7.99
CA GLY A 213 9.26 2.82 -9.28
C GLY A 213 10.37 2.92 -10.33
N GLN A 214 11.47 3.59 -10.00
CA GLN A 214 12.57 3.87 -10.93
C GLN A 214 13.77 2.94 -10.68
N PRO A 215 14.66 2.73 -11.67
CA PRO A 215 15.78 1.78 -11.57
C PRO A 215 16.93 2.25 -10.67
N THR A 216 16.79 3.42 -10.04
CA THR A 216 17.82 4.08 -9.23
C THR A 216 17.29 4.45 -7.85
N LEU A 217 18.17 4.47 -6.85
CA LEU A 217 17.97 5.25 -5.63
C LEU A 217 18.51 6.67 -5.86
N GLN A 218 17.81 7.67 -5.37
CA GLN A 218 18.27 9.07 -5.40
C GLN A 218 18.90 9.43 -4.07
N VAL A 219 19.96 10.22 -4.12
CA VAL A 219 20.64 10.78 -2.94
C VAL A 219 20.48 12.28 -2.97
N PHE A 220 19.76 12.83 -2.00
CA PHE A 220 19.54 14.26 -1.86
C PHE A 220 20.29 14.80 -0.65
N ASP A 221 20.75 16.04 -0.74
CA ASP A 221 20.84 16.90 0.45
C ASP A 221 19.48 17.56 0.65
N TRP A 222 18.73 17.10 1.65
CA TRP A 222 17.38 17.59 1.85
C TRP A 222 17.36 19.02 2.42
N THR A 223 18.46 19.49 2.99
CA THR A 223 18.56 20.83 3.59
C THR A 223 18.78 21.92 2.55
N SER A 224 19.45 21.61 1.44
CA SER A 224 19.55 22.50 0.28
C SER A 224 18.47 22.23 -0.77
N GLY A 225 17.98 20.98 -0.85
CA GLY A 225 17.08 20.51 -1.91
C GLY A 225 17.81 19.93 -3.12
N ALA A 226 19.14 19.84 -3.07
CA ALA A 226 19.95 19.39 -4.19
C ALA A 226 19.92 17.87 -4.35
N LEU A 227 19.77 17.41 -5.60
CA LEU A 227 20.05 16.02 -5.97
C LEU A 227 21.56 15.84 -6.13
N LEU A 228 22.17 15.04 -5.26
CA LEU A 228 23.62 14.80 -5.23
C LEU A 228 24.03 13.67 -6.18
N GLY A 229 23.20 12.63 -6.31
CA GLY A 229 23.56 11.47 -7.12
C GLY A 229 22.45 10.44 -7.27
N ARG A 230 22.73 9.46 -8.14
CA ARG A 230 21.87 8.32 -8.47
C ARG A 230 22.64 7.03 -8.30
N ILE A 231 22.03 6.04 -7.67
CA ILE A 231 22.61 4.73 -7.44
C ILE A 231 21.81 3.71 -8.25
N ASP A 232 22.43 3.10 -9.26
CA ASP A 232 21.79 2.08 -10.09
C ASP A 232 21.56 0.78 -9.32
N ILE A 233 20.30 0.37 -9.19
CA ILE A 233 19.92 -0.82 -8.41
C ILE A 233 19.28 -1.92 -9.28
N LEU A 234 18.94 -1.62 -10.53
CA LEU A 234 18.17 -2.53 -11.38
C LEU A 234 18.86 -3.88 -11.60
N ALA A 235 20.18 -3.89 -11.83
CA ALA A 235 20.95 -5.11 -12.06
C ALA A 235 20.98 -6.02 -10.82
N ALA A 236 21.00 -5.43 -9.61
CA ALA A 236 20.97 -6.17 -8.36
C ALA A 236 19.58 -6.72 -8.03
N VAL A 237 18.52 -5.94 -8.26
CA VAL A 237 17.14 -6.30 -7.89
C VAL A 237 16.50 -7.28 -8.89
N SER A 238 16.74 -7.09 -10.19
CA SER A 238 16.01 -7.80 -11.25
C SER A 238 16.04 -9.34 -11.17
N PRO A 239 17.17 -9.98 -10.82
CA PRO A 239 17.25 -11.44 -10.73
C PRO A 239 16.39 -12.07 -9.63
N TYR A 240 16.03 -11.30 -8.59
CA TYR A 240 15.37 -11.82 -7.39
C TYR A 240 13.87 -11.50 -7.33
N ARG A 241 13.25 -11.17 -8.46
CA ARG A 241 11.82 -10.80 -8.51
C ARG A 241 10.97 -12.06 -8.64
N ALA A 242 10.34 -12.44 -7.54
CA ALA A 242 9.47 -13.59 -7.45
C ALA A 242 8.05 -13.30 -7.96
N ILE A 243 7.57 -12.06 -7.84
CA ILE A 243 6.17 -11.70 -8.09
C ILE A 243 6.07 -10.60 -9.14
N ARG A 244 5.10 -10.77 -10.07
CA ARG A 244 4.87 -9.84 -11.18
C ARG A 244 3.75 -8.84 -10.87
N PRO A 245 3.87 -7.58 -11.34
CA PRO A 245 2.72 -6.69 -11.40
C PRO A 245 1.70 -7.21 -12.44
N PRO A 246 0.40 -6.95 -12.26
CA PRO A 246 -0.61 -7.38 -13.22
C PRO A 246 -0.45 -6.68 -14.56
N THR A 247 -0.54 -7.43 -15.66
CA THR A 247 -0.47 -6.90 -17.03
C THR A 247 -1.78 -6.19 -17.43
N ARG A 248 -1.70 -5.35 -18.47
CA ARG A 248 -2.88 -4.75 -19.14
C ARG A 248 -2.92 -5.16 -20.59
N LYS A 249 -4.12 -5.48 -21.11
CA LYS A 249 -4.33 -5.66 -22.54
C LYS A 249 -4.21 -4.34 -23.30
N ILE A 250 -3.47 -4.34 -24.40
CA ILE A 250 -3.33 -3.20 -25.32
C ILE A 250 -4.62 -3.04 -26.12
N LYS A 251 -5.22 -1.85 -26.11
CA LYS A 251 -6.48 -1.54 -26.80
C LYS A 251 -6.24 -1.51 -28.32
N GLY A 252 -7.11 -2.15 -29.11
CA GLY A 252 -7.04 -2.13 -30.59
C GLY A 252 -6.33 -3.32 -31.25
N LYS A 253 -5.53 -4.12 -30.53
CA LYS A 253 -5.00 -5.39 -31.07
C LYS A 253 -6.00 -6.54 -30.88
N ARG A 254 -6.45 -7.17 -31.97
CA ARG A 254 -7.20 -8.45 -31.93
C ARG A 254 -6.30 -9.56 -31.40
N LYS A 255 -6.89 -10.61 -30.79
CA LYS A 255 -6.17 -11.87 -30.54
C LYS A 255 -5.52 -12.29 -31.88
N ALA A 256 -4.24 -12.59 -31.89
CA ALA A 256 -3.63 -13.23 -33.05
C ALA A 256 -4.45 -14.50 -33.35
N VAL A 257 -4.98 -14.59 -34.57
CA VAL A 257 -5.66 -15.81 -35.04
C VAL A 257 -4.57 -16.86 -35.17
N GLY A 258 -4.61 -17.89 -34.34
CA GLY A 258 -3.63 -18.99 -34.36
C GLY A 258 -2.74 -19.16 -33.12
N SER A 259 -3.03 -18.52 -31.97
CA SER A 259 -2.30 -18.82 -30.72
C SER A 259 -2.76 -20.14 -30.09
N ASP A 260 -2.55 -21.24 -30.81
CA ASP A 260 -2.61 -22.61 -30.32
C ASP A 260 -1.26 -23.27 -30.63
N SER A 261 -0.24 -22.82 -29.90
CA SER A 261 1.02 -23.54 -29.67
C SER A 261 1.76 -22.81 -28.55
N GLY A 262 1.85 -23.49 -27.42
CA GLY A 262 2.35 -22.96 -26.17
C GLY A 262 3.80 -22.50 -26.24
N LEU A 263 4.00 -21.24 -25.93
CA LEU A 263 4.95 -20.85 -24.91
C LEU A 263 4.22 -19.86 -24.01
N MET A 264 3.59 -20.35 -22.94
CA MET A 264 3.37 -19.50 -21.78
C MET A 264 4.78 -19.07 -21.32
N PRO A 265 5.04 -17.77 -21.01
CA PRO A 265 6.24 -17.42 -20.27
C PRO A 265 6.28 -18.33 -19.04
N SER A 266 7.39 -18.99 -18.77
CA SER A 266 7.43 -19.97 -17.68
C SER A 266 6.99 -19.31 -16.37
N ASP A 267 6.42 -20.12 -15.48
CA ASP A 267 6.22 -19.78 -14.06
C ASP A 267 7.56 -19.92 -13.25
N ASP A 268 8.68 -20.06 -13.96
CA ASP A 268 10.04 -20.13 -13.41
C ASP A 268 10.76 -18.77 -13.47
N PRO A 269 11.06 -18.12 -12.33
CA PRO A 269 11.75 -16.84 -12.25
C PRO A 269 13.16 -16.84 -12.89
N ALA A 270 13.75 -18.01 -13.17
CA ALA A 270 15.04 -18.14 -13.81
C ALA A 270 14.99 -18.14 -15.36
N ALA A 271 13.81 -18.21 -15.99
CA ALA A 271 13.72 -18.35 -17.44
C ALA A 271 13.88 -17.03 -18.22
N ALA A 272 14.56 -17.11 -19.37
CA ALA A 272 14.64 -16.00 -20.32
C ALA A 272 13.22 -15.62 -20.82
N GLY A 273 12.81 -14.37 -20.56
CA GLY A 273 11.48 -13.86 -20.93
C GLY A 273 10.47 -13.75 -19.78
N TRP A 274 10.86 -14.11 -18.55
CA TRP A 274 10.01 -13.98 -17.35
C TRP A 274 9.43 -12.56 -17.15
N PHE A 275 10.11 -11.49 -17.57
CA PHE A 275 9.63 -10.10 -17.47
C PHE A 275 9.09 -9.51 -18.78
N THR A 276 8.98 -10.32 -19.83
CA THR A 276 8.38 -9.87 -21.09
C THR A 276 6.86 -10.00 -21.01
N ALA A 277 6.12 -8.94 -21.33
CA ALA A 277 4.67 -9.01 -21.32
C ALA A 277 4.19 -9.99 -22.42
N PRO A 278 3.17 -10.82 -22.16
CA PRO A 278 2.57 -11.65 -23.20
C PRO A 278 2.13 -10.81 -24.40
N GLU A 279 2.08 -11.41 -25.59
CA GLU A 279 1.67 -10.70 -26.79
C GLU A 279 0.30 -10.01 -26.59
N GLY A 280 0.20 -8.75 -27.01
CA GLY A 280 -1.00 -7.93 -26.84
C GLY A 280 -1.23 -7.42 -25.42
N HIS A 281 -0.29 -7.64 -24.49
CA HIS A 281 -0.30 -7.08 -23.14
C HIS A 281 0.93 -6.19 -22.90
N MET A 282 0.86 -5.36 -21.87
CA MET A 282 1.95 -4.51 -21.42
C MET A 282 2.02 -4.49 -19.89
N TYR A 283 3.24 -4.40 -19.36
CA TYR A 283 3.48 -4.09 -17.94
C TYR A 283 3.41 -2.57 -17.70
N PRO A 284 3.23 -2.13 -16.44
CA PRO A 284 3.35 -0.72 -16.08
C PRO A 284 4.73 -0.13 -16.39
N ILE A 285 4.80 1.20 -16.49
CA ILE A 285 6.07 1.94 -16.58
C ILE A 285 6.83 1.77 -15.26
N GLY A 286 8.16 1.67 -15.31
CA GLY A 286 9.02 1.38 -14.17
C GLY A 286 9.46 -0.09 -14.04
N GLN A 287 9.07 -0.94 -15.01
CA GLN A 287 9.50 -2.32 -15.30
C GLN A 287 10.26 -3.10 -14.20
N GLY A 288 9.66 -3.13 -13.00
CA GLY A 288 9.85 -4.16 -12.00
C GLY A 288 10.75 -3.80 -10.84
N VAL A 289 10.83 -2.54 -10.41
CA VAL A 289 11.29 -2.21 -9.06
C VAL A 289 10.20 -1.41 -8.34
N ALA A 290 10.00 -1.71 -7.06
CA ALA A 290 9.07 -1.00 -6.17
C ALA A 290 9.67 -0.99 -4.77
N ILE A 291 10.66 -0.11 -4.56
CA ILE A 291 11.37 -0.03 -3.29
C ILE A 291 10.40 0.37 -2.19
N THR A 292 10.21 -0.50 -1.20
CA THR A 292 9.20 -0.29 -0.15
C THR A 292 9.81 0.11 1.18
N GLN A 293 11.10 -0.16 1.38
CA GLN A 293 11.79 0.20 2.60
C GLN A 293 13.26 0.44 2.28
N ILE A 294 13.78 1.54 2.82
CA ILE A 294 15.20 1.86 2.90
C ILE A 294 15.51 2.04 4.39
N GLY A 295 16.64 1.52 4.83
CA GLY A 295 17.14 1.70 6.19
C GLY A 295 18.65 1.81 6.17
N SER A 296 19.25 2.12 7.32
CA SER A 296 20.70 2.17 7.44
C SER A 296 21.15 1.72 8.82
N VAL A 297 22.32 1.10 8.86
CA VAL A 297 23.05 0.78 10.09
C VAL A 297 24.46 1.34 10.01
N VAL A 298 25.08 1.54 11.16
CA VAL A 298 26.49 1.95 11.25
C VAL A 298 27.29 0.75 11.75
N VAL A 299 28.25 0.29 10.94
CA VAL A 299 29.14 -0.83 11.27
C VAL A 299 30.57 -0.32 11.15
N ASP A 300 31.33 -0.37 12.26
CA ASP A 300 32.70 0.14 12.34
C ASP A 300 32.87 1.60 11.84
N GLY A 301 31.86 2.45 12.10
CA GLY A 301 31.82 3.84 11.64
C GLY A 301 31.40 4.04 10.18
N VAL A 302 31.22 2.96 9.41
CA VAL A 302 30.73 3.00 8.03
C VAL A 302 29.20 2.93 8.01
N THR A 303 28.58 3.80 7.23
CA THR A 303 27.12 3.77 7.02
C THR A 303 26.77 2.77 5.94
N VAL A 304 26.10 1.68 6.31
CA VAL A 304 25.60 0.68 5.37
C VAL A 304 24.10 0.90 5.18
N VAL A 305 23.68 1.07 3.93
CA VAL A 305 22.28 1.23 3.54
C VAL A 305 21.72 -0.13 3.16
N LEU A 306 20.51 -0.44 3.62
CA LEU A 306 19.76 -1.63 3.27
C LEU A 306 18.46 -1.26 2.56
N PHE A 307 18.04 -2.07 1.59
CA PHE A 307 16.77 -1.88 0.91
C PHE A 307 16.24 -3.18 0.29
N TYR A 308 14.95 -3.23 0.01
CA TYR A 308 14.35 -4.29 -0.80
C TYR A 308 13.21 -3.75 -1.68
N SER A 309 12.93 -4.49 -2.76
CA SER A 309 11.81 -4.23 -3.66
C SER A 309 10.63 -5.14 -3.34
N ARG A 310 9.40 -4.61 -3.32
CA ARG A 310 8.18 -5.40 -3.15
C ARG A 310 8.13 -6.53 -4.18
N GLY A 311 7.80 -7.74 -3.73
CA GLY A 311 7.73 -8.93 -4.59
C GLY A 311 9.10 -9.53 -4.95
N SER A 312 10.19 -9.00 -4.39
CA SER A 312 11.52 -9.60 -4.49
C SER A 312 11.83 -10.48 -3.28
N SER A 313 12.58 -11.57 -3.49
CA SER A 313 13.06 -12.49 -2.47
C SER A 313 14.51 -12.20 -2.05
N ALA A 314 14.90 -10.92 -2.04
CA ALA A 314 16.25 -10.52 -1.67
C ALA A 314 16.27 -9.22 -0.86
N LEU A 315 17.28 -9.12 -0.02
CA LEU A 315 17.69 -7.91 0.70
C LEU A 315 19.03 -7.46 0.10
N HIS A 316 19.12 -6.18 -0.19
CA HIS A 316 20.31 -5.58 -0.79
C HIS A 316 20.94 -4.60 0.19
N ALA A 317 22.27 -4.50 0.14
CA ALA A 317 23.01 -3.53 0.93
C ALA A 317 24.21 -2.95 0.17
N PHE A 318 24.60 -1.73 0.53
CA PHE A 318 25.82 -1.09 0.03
C PHE A 318 26.35 -0.10 1.07
N THR A 319 27.66 0.19 1.00
CA THR A 319 28.28 1.24 1.80
C THR A 319 27.97 2.61 1.19
N LEU A 320 27.50 3.55 2.00
CA LEU A 320 27.31 4.93 1.58
C LEU A 320 28.60 5.71 1.89
N ASN A 321 29.25 6.22 0.85
CA ASN A 321 30.48 7.00 0.96
C ASN A 321 30.19 8.44 1.41
N GLU A 322 31.23 9.17 1.81
CA GLU A 322 31.08 10.56 2.30
C GLU A 322 30.57 11.53 1.23
N ASP A 323 30.92 11.28 -0.03
CA ASP A 323 30.46 12.05 -1.19
C ASP A 323 29.01 11.72 -1.63
N GLY A 324 28.35 10.78 -0.93
CA GLY A 324 27.00 10.31 -1.26
C GLY A 324 26.96 9.22 -2.32
N SER A 325 28.11 8.77 -2.84
CA SER A 325 28.18 7.62 -3.76
C SER A 325 27.99 6.29 -3.02
N ALA A 326 27.61 5.24 -3.76
CA ALA A 326 27.44 3.89 -3.24
C ALA A 326 28.65 3.01 -3.57
N GLY A 327 29.05 2.16 -2.63
CA GLY A 327 29.87 0.99 -2.89
C GLY A 327 29.11 -0.07 -3.71
N ALA A 328 29.78 -1.20 -3.98
CA ALA A 328 29.16 -2.32 -4.69
C ALA A 328 27.96 -2.88 -3.91
N ILE A 329 26.84 -3.11 -4.62
CA ILE A 329 25.63 -3.65 -4.02
C ILE A 329 25.81 -5.15 -3.75
N GLN A 330 25.75 -5.52 -2.48
CA GLN A 330 25.74 -6.89 -1.99
C GLN A 330 24.30 -7.36 -1.81
N THR A 331 24.06 -8.66 -1.95
CA THR A 331 22.69 -9.23 -1.93
C THR A 331 22.64 -10.53 -1.14
N ALA A 332 21.65 -10.65 -0.27
CA ALA A 332 21.24 -11.92 0.36
C ALA A 332 19.88 -12.35 -0.18
N SER A 333 19.76 -13.61 -0.62
CA SER A 333 18.51 -14.16 -1.17
C SER A 333 17.83 -15.13 -0.20
N PHE A 334 16.50 -15.08 -0.20
CA PHE A 334 15.63 -15.82 0.71
C PHE A 334 14.69 -16.76 -0.06
N ALA A 335 14.24 -17.81 0.62
CA ALA A 335 13.29 -18.77 0.04
C ALA A 335 11.92 -18.15 -0.27
N HIS A 336 11.60 -17.01 0.34
CA HIS A 336 10.31 -16.35 0.20
C HIS A 336 10.51 -14.84 -0.06
N PRO A 337 9.53 -14.16 -0.67
CA PRO A 337 9.58 -12.70 -0.87
C PRO A 337 9.71 -11.94 0.45
N VAL A 338 10.49 -10.85 0.46
CA VAL A 338 10.68 -9.98 1.62
C VAL A 338 9.46 -9.08 1.83
N LEU A 339 9.00 -8.99 3.07
CA LEU A 339 7.88 -8.14 3.50
C LEU A 339 8.32 -6.93 4.33
N GLY A 340 9.48 -7.00 4.97
CA GLY A 340 10.05 -5.93 5.79
C GLY A 340 11.35 -6.36 6.45
N PHE A 341 12.08 -5.38 7.01
CA PHE A 341 13.23 -5.66 7.86
C PHE A 341 13.36 -4.63 8.99
N ALA A 342 14.04 -4.99 10.08
CA ALA A 342 14.39 -4.07 11.14
C ALA A 342 15.68 -4.52 11.87
N PRO A 343 16.52 -3.59 12.36
CA PRO A 343 17.68 -3.96 13.15
C PRO A 343 17.27 -4.54 14.51
N VAL A 344 17.88 -5.64 14.94
CA VAL A 344 17.69 -6.27 16.25
C VAL A 344 19.07 -6.56 16.83
N GLY A 345 19.51 -5.74 17.79
CA GLY A 345 20.89 -5.74 18.22
C GLY A 345 21.84 -5.40 17.07
N ALA A 346 22.82 -6.26 16.81
CA ALA A 346 23.79 -6.11 15.71
C ALA A 346 23.35 -6.78 14.39
N GLN A 347 22.19 -7.42 14.37
CA GLN A 347 21.66 -8.17 13.22
C GLN A 347 20.44 -7.48 12.62
N ILE A 348 20.03 -7.90 11.43
CA ILE A 348 18.82 -7.45 10.76
C ILE A 348 17.82 -8.59 10.75
N LEU A 349 16.67 -8.39 11.39
CA LEU A 349 15.53 -9.29 11.29
C LEU A 349 14.79 -9.00 9.99
N VAL A 350 14.58 -10.02 9.17
CA VAL A 350 13.88 -9.96 7.89
C VAL A 350 12.61 -10.79 8.00
N THR A 351 11.48 -10.21 7.60
CA THR A 351 10.18 -10.89 7.57
C THR A 351 9.83 -11.30 6.14
N LEU A 352 9.28 -12.51 5.98
CA LEU A 352 9.10 -13.14 4.67
C LEU A 352 7.65 -13.61 4.44
N ASP A 353 7.22 -13.61 3.17
CA ASP A 353 5.92 -14.13 2.75
C ASP A 353 5.95 -15.65 2.59
N ASN A 354 5.71 -16.35 3.68
CA ASN A 354 5.58 -17.81 3.71
C ASN A 354 4.29 -18.34 3.07
N THR A 355 3.39 -17.48 2.58
CA THR A 355 2.23 -17.91 1.79
C THR A 355 2.58 -18.11 0.32
N HIS A 356 3.69 -17.52 -0.13
CA HIS A 356 4.26 -17.77 -1.45
C HIS A 356 5.06 -19.07 -1.47
N ALA A 357 5.08 -19.77 -2.59
CA ALA A 357 5.89 -20.98 -2.75
C ALA A 357 7.39 -20.67 -2.54
N ALA A 358 8.10 -21.61 -1.90
CA ALA A 358 9.53 -21.49 -1.65
C ALA A 358 10.33 -21.50 -2.96
N ILE A 359 11.33 -20.64 -3.04
CA ILE A 359 12.21 -20.44 -4.20
C ILE A 359 13.45 -21.31 -4.01
N ALA A 360 13.66 -22.28 -4.91
CA ALA A 360 14.69 -23.30 -4.76
C ALA A 360 16.14 -22.77 -4.83
N SER A 361 16.37 -21.60 -5.42
CA SER A 361 17.70 -20.98 -5.58
C SER A 361 18.14 -20.09 -4.40
N ALA A 362 17.39 -20.09 -3.30
CA ALA A 362 17.64 -19.22 -2.16
C ALA A 362 18.87 -19.61 -1.33
N THR A 363 19.59 -18.61 -0.82
CA THR A 363 20.74 -18.80 0.08
C THR A 363 20.33 -18.98 1.54
N VAL A 364 19.15 -18.50 1.93
CA VAL A 364 18.67 -18.47 3.33
C VAL A 364 17.39 -19.30 3.50
N SER A 365 17.27 -19.95 4.66
CA SER A 365 16.24 -20.91 5.08
C SER A 365 14.78 -20.51 4.79
N ALA A 366 13.89 -21.51 4.70
CA ALA A 366 12.45 -21.40 4.41
C ALA A 366 11.56 -20.98 5.61
N SER A 367 12.15 -20.35 6.63
CA SER A 367 11.41 -19.80 7.77
C SER A 367 10.64 -18.53 7.37
N PRO A 368 9.49 -18.19 8.02
CA PRO A 368 8.83 -16.89 7.82
C PRO A 368 9.66 -15.69 8.30
N VAL A 369 10.75 -15.94 9.05
CA VAL A 369 11.69 -14.92 9.52
C VAL A 369 13.13 -15.39 9.36
N ALA A 370 14.03 -14.45 9.10
CA ALA A 370 15.47 -14.70 8.98
C ALA A 370 16.28 -13.60 9.69
N LEU A 371 17.47 -13.93 10.17
CA LEU A 371 18.44 -12.96 10.69
C LEU A 371 19.62 -12.86 9.74
N VAL A 372 20.06 -11.64 9.50
CA VAL A 372 21.18 -11.31 8.61
C VAL A 372 22.18 -10.45 9.35
N SER A 373 23.44 -10.87 9.34
CA SER A 373 24.57 -10.05 9.79
C SER A 373 25.03 -9.14 8.67
N VAL A 374 25.36 -7.89 9.02
CA VAL A 374 25.83 -6.86 8.09
C VAL A 374 27.27 -6.51 8.45
N ALA A 375 28.20 -6.67 7.51
CA ALA A 375 29.58 -6.25 7.69
C ALA A 375 29.82 -4.81 7.21
N SER A 376 30.97 -4.23 7.56
CA SER A 376 31.34 -2.85 7.22
C SER A 376 31.59 -2.62 5.73
N ASP A 377 31.83 -3.68 4.94
CA ASP A 377 31.88 -3.64 3.47
C ASP A 377 30.50 -3.77 2.80
N GLY A 378 29.44 -3.88 3.60
CA GLY A 378 28.07 -4.08 3.14
C GLY A 378 27.71 -5.55 2.84
N SER A 379 28.62 -6.50 3.02
CA SER A 379 28.30 -7.92 2.82
C SER A 379 27.25 -8.42 3.81
N LEU A 380 26.37 -9.29 3.30
CA LEU A 380 25.23 -9.84 4.01
C LEU A 380 25.43 -11.35 4.17
N SER A 381 25.31 -11.85 5.40
CA SER A 381 25.41 -13.28 5.69
C SER A 381 24.29 -13.72 6.63
N SER A 382 23.81 -14.95 6.47
CA SER A 382 22.82 -15.52 7.40
C SER A 382 23.40 -15.60 8.81
N ALA A 383 22.58 -15.26 9.79
CA ALA A 383 22.97 -15.33 11.19
C ALA A 383 22.04 -16.28 11.96
N ASP A 384 22.62 -17.10 12.82
CA ASP A 384 21.89 -17.98 13.71
C ASP A 384 21.73 -17.31 15.09
N SER A 385 20.56 -17.46 15.69
CA SER A 385 20.26 -16.98 17.03
C SER A 385 19.13 -17.81 17.66
N PRO A 386 19.13 -18.02 18.99
CA PRO A 386 18.00 -18.61 19.71
C PRO A 386 16.67 -17.87 19.52
N LEU A 387 16.71 -16.61 19.08
CA LEU A 387 15.53 -15.82 18.73
C LEU A 387 14.70 -16.45 17.59
N LEU A 388 15.36 -16.99 16.54
CA LEU A 388 14.66 -17.52 15.36
C LEU A 388 13.67 -18.63 15.69
N PRO A 389 14.04 -19.71 16.42
CA PRO A 389 13.09 -20.75 16.78
C PRO A 389 11.97 -20.22 17.69
N ALA A 390 12.28 -19.37 18.68
CA ALA A 390 11.28 -18.80 19.59
C ALA A 390 10.23 -17.94 18.85
N LEU A 391 10.68 -17.12 17.89
CA LEU A 391 9.79 -16.29 17.08
C LEU A 391 9.01 -17.12 16.07
N SER A 392 9.65 -18.12 15.44
CA SER A 392 8.99 -19.00 14.47
C SER A 392 7.89 -19.85 15.12
N GLU A 393 8.11 -20.30 16.35
CA GLU A 393 7.09 -21.00 17.16
C GLU A 393 5.90 -20.09 17.43
N SER A 394 6.15 -18.84 17.85
CA SER A 394 5.10 -17.84 18.10
C SER A 394 4.27 -17.50 16.85
N LEU A 395 4.93 -17.44 15.68
CA LEU A 395 4.29 -17.19 14.37
C LEU A 395 3.55 -18.40 13.80
N SER A 396 3.79 -19.60 14.34
CA SER A 396 3.15 -20.84 13.90
C SER A 396 1.91 -21.21 14.73
N THR A 397 1.49 -20.34 15.64
CA THR A 397 0.34 -20.55 16.53
C THR A 397 -0.97 -20.78 15.75
N PRO A 398 -1.88 -21.66 16.23
CA PRO A 398 -3.12 -21.98 15.52
C PRO A 398 -4.02 -20.76 15.24
N SER A 399 -3.97 -19.74 16.10
CA SER A 399 -4.71 -18.49 15.93
C SER A 399 -4.31 -17.73 14.66
N LEU A 400 -3.09 -17.94 14.15
CA LEU A 400 -2.57 -17.33 12.93
C LEU A 400 -2.77 -18.20 11.69
N GLN A 401 -3.46 -19.33 11.77
CA GLN A 401 -3.70 -20.18 10.60
C GLN A 401 -4.97 -19.75 9.85
N ILE A 402 -4.85 -19.58 8.54
CA ILE A 402 -5.98 -19.31 7.63
C ILE A 402 -6.13 -20.43 6.60
N PRO A 403 -7.31 -20.62 5.99
CA PRO A 403 -7.43 -21.48 4.82
C PRO A 403 -6.48 -21.03 3.71
N ALA A 404 -5.77 -21.95 3.05
CA ALA A 404 -4.82 -21.58 1.98
C ALA A 404 -5.48 -20.81 0.82
N SER A 405 -6.78 -21.03 0.57
CA SER A 405 -7.58 -20.27 -0.41
C SER A 405 -7.68 -18.77 -0.09
N ASP A 406 -7.48 -18.40 1.18
CA ASP A 406 -7.65 -17.04 1.68
C ASP A 406 -6.35 -16.23 1.64
N ALA A 407 -5.20 -16.87 1.39
CA ALA A 407 -3.90 -16.18 1.28
C ALA A 407 -3.93 -15.05 0.24
N ALA A 408 -4.57 -15.27 -0.92
CA ALA A 408 -4.71 -14.25 -1.96
C ALA A 408 -5.48 -12.99 -1.49
N LYS A 409 -6.38 -13.14 -0.50
CA LYS A 409 -7.16 -12.01 0.06
C LYS A 409 -6.30 -11.10 0.94
N LEU A 410 -5.12 -11.55 1.39
CA LEU A 410 -4.19 -10.73 2.16
C LEU A 410 -3.60 -9.57 1.34
N ASN A 411 -3.62 -9.64 0.01
CA ASN A 411 -3.20 -8.55 -0.89
C ASN A 411 -1.84 -7.92 -0.50
N LEU A 412 -0.84 -8.74 -0.18
CA LEU A 412 0.50 -8.30 0.27
C LEU A 412 1.28 -7.51 -0.79
N TYR A 413 0.84 -7.59 -2.05
CA TYR A 413 1.48 -7.01 -3.23
C TYR A 413 0.59 -6.00 -3.96
N GLY A 414 -0.48 -5.51 -3.31
CA GLY A 414 -1.40 -4.55 -3.90
C GLY A 414 -0.73 -3.27 -4.43
N ASP A 415 0.39 -2.89 -3.83
CA ASP A 415 1.17 -1.71 -4.24
C ASP A 415 1.79 -1.88 -5.63
N LEU A 416 2.14 -3.10 -6.05
CA LEU A 416 2.60 -3.40 -7.41
C LEU A 416 1.52 -3.15 -8.47
N GLN A 417 0.26 -3.10 -8.06
CA GLN A 417 -0.87 -2.77 -8.92
C GLN A 417 -1.23 -1.27 -8.87
N ILE A 418 -1.15 -0.65 -7.69
CA ILE A 418 -1.65 0.70 -7.44
C ILE A 418 -0.61 1.76 -7.79
N LEU A 419 0.65 1.59 -7.37
CA LEU A 419 1.65 2.64 -7.48
C LEU A 419 2.10 2.91 -8.92
N PRO A 420 2.48 1.88 -9.73
CA PRO A 420 2.99 2.13 -11.07
C PRO A 420 1.98 2.82 -11.99
N ARG A 421 2.44 3.83 -12.74
CA ARG A 421 1.67 4.45 -13.83
C ARG A 421 1.68 3.55 -15.06
N ARG A 422 0.59 3.56 -15.83
CA ARG A 422 0.45 2.72 -17.03
C ARG A 422 0.56 3.58 -18.29
N PRO A 423 1.29 3.15 -19.33
CA PRO A 423 1.34 3.87 -20.59
C PRO A 423 -0.06 4.04 -21.18
N GLY A 424 -0.32 5.21 -21.79
CA GLY A 424 -1.59 5.51 -22.47
C GLY A 424 -2.76 5.90 -21.56
N PHE A 425 -2.52 6.19 -20.27
CA PHE A 425 -3.49 6.94 -19.45
C PHE A 425 -3.38 8.46 -19.70
N GLU A 426 -2.21 8.96 -20.08
CA GLU A 426 -1.98 10.37 -20.43
C GLU A 426 -2.84 10.82 -21.62
N GLU A 427 -3.07 9.97 -22.63
CA GLU A 427 -3.98 10.29 -23.74
C GLU A 427 -5.45 10.40 -23.30
N ASP A 428 -5.89 9.59 -22.33
CA ASP A 428 -7.26 9.62 -21.79
C ASP A 428 -7.47 10.84 -20.86
N GLU A 429 -6.41 11.38 -20.24
CA GLU A 429 -6.43 12.60 -19.43
C GLU A 429 -6.24 13.88 -20.27
N ALA A 430 -5.37 13.86 -21.28
CA ALA A 430 -5.25 14.95 -22.26
C ALA A 430 -6.57 15.14 -23.03
N GLN A 431 -7.25 14.05 -23.42
CA GLN A 431 -8.62 14.11 -23.97
C GLN A 431 -9.68 14.54 -22.95
N ALA A 432 -9.41 14.46 -21.65
CA ALA A 432 -10.31 14.95 -20.62
C ALA A 432 -10.15 16.46 -20.36
N GLY A 433 -9.03 17.06 -20.79
CA GLY A 433 -8.77 18.50 -20.79
C GLY A 433 -9.16 19.23 -22.08
N GLU A 434 -9.42 18.50 -23.18
CA GLU A 434 -10.00 19.09 -24.39
C GLU A 434 -11.50 19.36 -24.18
N SER A 435 -11.82 20.59 -23.77
CA SER A 435 -13.18 21.11 -23.60
C SER A 435 -13.89 21.43 -24.94
N SER A 436 -13.51 20.81 -26.04
CA SER A 436 -14.23 20.98 -27.31
C SER A 436 -15.35 19.96 -27.41
N LEU A 437 -16.59 20.45 -27.36
CA LEU A 437 -17.77 19.66 -27.71
C LEU A 437 -17.56 19.07 -29.12
N PRO A 438 -17.62 17.74 -29.30
CA PRO A 438 -17.61 17.16 -30.64
C PRO A 438 -18.86 17.65 -31.40
N ALA A 439 -18.72 17.89 -32.71
CA ALA A 439 -19.75 18.51 -33.55
C ALA A 439 -21.08 17.71 -33.61
N ASN A 440 -21.11 16.46 -33.14
CA ASN A 440 -22.30 15.63 -33.14
C ASN A 440 -22.43 14.84 -31.83
N VAL A 441 -23.25 15.36 -30.91
CA VAL A 441 -23.44 14.83 -29.54
C VAL A 441 -24.26 13.53 -29.55
N ASP A 442 -25.06 13.30 -30.59
CA ASP A 442 -26.00 12.17 -30.69
C ASP A 442 -25.33 10.82 -31.00
N GLU A 443 -24.07 10.81 -31.44
CA GLU A 443 -23.31 9.59 -31.71
C GLU A 443 -22.44 9.13 -30.52
N LEU A 444 -22.44 9.88 -29.41
CA LEU A 444 -21.60 9.58 -28.26
C LEU A 444 -22.12 8.40 -27.44
N ALA A 445 -21.19 7.51 -27.05
CA ALA A 445 -21.50 6.39 -26.18
C ALA A 445 -22.08 6.87 -24.83
N PRO A 446 -23.03 6.14 -24.20
CA PRO A 446 -23.70 6.55 -22.96
C PRO A 446 -22.77 6.90 -21.79
N LYS A 447 -21.57 6.31 -21.80
CA LYS A 447 -20.53 6.54 -20.78
C LYS A 447 -19.86 7.92 -20.93
N ARG A 448 -19.71 8.43 -22.16
CA ARG A 448 -19.23 9.80 -22.42
C ARG A 448 -20.31 10.83 -22.15
N LEU A 449 -21.55 10.54 -22.52
CA LEU A 449 -22.71 11.39 -22.22
C LEU A 449 -22.92 11.59 -20.71
N GLY A 450 -22.77 10.53 -19.91
CA GLY A 450 -22.81 10.63 -18.45
C GLY A 450 -21.69 11.50 -17.85
N ARG A 451 -20.50 11.53 -18.48
CA ARG A 451 -19.36 12.34 -18.05
C ARG A 451 -19.56 13.83 -18.39
N LEU A 452 -20.09 14.13 -19.57
CA LEU A 452 -20.46 15.49 -20.00
C LEU A 452 -21.56 16.07 -19.09
N LYS A 453 -22.56 15.27 -18.73
CA LYS A 453 -23.59 15.67 -17.76
C LYS A 453 -23.02 15.98 -16.37
N ALA A 454 -22.04 15.18 -15.91
CA ALA A 454 -21.35 15.42 -14.64
C ALA A 454 -20.46 16.67 -14.67
N GLN A 455 -20.04 17.13 -15.85
CA GLN A 455 -19.32 18.39 -16.08
C GLN A 455 -20.26 19.60 -16.27
N GLY A 456 -21.58 19.43 -16.13
CA GLY A 456 -22.56 20.51 -16.23
C GLY A 456 -23.08 20.80 -17.64
N HIS A 457 -22.72 19.99 -18.64
CA HIS A 457 -23.27 20.13 -20.00
C HIS A 457 -24.67 19.52 -20.11
N ASP A 458 -25.57 20.19 -20.81
CA ASP A 458 -26.94 19.71 -21.05
C ASP A 458 -26.95 18.63 -22.16
N VAL A 459 -26.96 17.36 -21.75
CA VAL A 459 -26.94 16.22 -22.66
C VAL A 459 -27.96 15.14 -22.25
N HIS A 460 -28.72 14.63 -23.23
CA HIS A 460 -29.80 13.68 -23.01
C HIS A 460 -29.33 12.22 -23.12
N ILE A 461 -29.29 11.48 -22.00
CA ILE A 461 -28.89 10.06 -21.98
C ILE A 461 -30.10 9.17 -22.33
N PRO A 462 -30.12 8.49 -23.50
CA PRO A 462 -31.23 7.61 -23.83
C PRO A 462 -31.28 6.42 -22.85
N ALA A 463 -32.46 6.18 -22.27
CA ALA A 463 -32.68 5.12 -21.30
C ALA A 463 -32.40 3.73 -21.91
N LYS A 464 -31.58 2.91 -21.23
CA LYS A 464 -31.37 1.51 -21.62
C LYS A 464 -32.73 0.78 -21.60
N LYS A 465 -33.18 0.26 -22.76
CA LYS A 465 -34.28 -0.71 -22.82
C LYS A 465 -33.93 -1.90 -21.89
N ARG A 466 -34.61 -2.00 -20.75
CA ARG A 466 -34.50 -3.16 -19.84
C ARG A 466 -34.88 -4.41 -20.64
N LYS A 467 -33.94 -5.32 -20.87
CA LYS A 467 -34.27 -6.68 -21.32
C LYS A 467 -35.11 -7.32 -20.20
N LYS A 468 -36.41 -7.49 -20.44
CA LYS A 468 -37.31 -8.25 -19.55
C LYS A 468 -36.66 -9.59 -19.23
N SER A 469 -36.54 -9.91 -17.93
CA SER A 469 -35.94 -11.15 -17.47
C SER A 469 -36.81 -12.35 -17.91
N LYS A 470 -36.19 -13.51 -18.13
CA LYS A 470 -36.88 -14.76 -18.52
C LYS A 470 -37.99 -15.19 -17.53
N GLY A 471 -38.04 -14.62 -16.33
CA GLY A 471 -39.06 -14.91 -15.30
C GLY A 471 -40.42 -14.26 -15.55
N GLU A 472 -40.49 -13.08 -16.18
CA GLU A 472 -41.76 -12.37 -16.43
C GLU A 472 -42.58 -13.00 -17.57
N LYS A 473 -41.91 -13.53 -18.61
CA LYS A 473 -42.58 -14.23 -19.72
C LYS A 473 -43.32 -15.52 -19.28
N LYS A 474 -42.97 -16.10 -18.13
CA LYS A 474 -43.64 -17.30 -17.60
C LYS A 474 -44.90 -16.95 -16.80
N ARG A 475 -45.00 -15.74 -16.24
CA ARG A 475 -46.20 -15.26 -15.53
C ARG A 475 -47.30 -14.80 -16.49
N GLU A 476 -46.95 -14.15 -17.60
CA GLU A 476 -47.93 -13.76 -18.64
C GLU A 476 -48.56 -14.98 -19.36
N ARG A 477 -47.82 -16.09 -19.54
CA ARG A 477 -48.36 -17.32 -20.15
C ARG A 477 -49.37 -18.06 -19.26
N ASN A 478 -49.27 -17.93 -17.93
CA ASN A 478 -50.21 -18.58 -17.01
C ASN A 478 -51.46 -17.70 -16.72
N ALA A 479 -51.37 -16.38 -16.88
CA ALA A 479 -52.53 -15.48 -16.76
C ALA A 479 -53.46 -15.55 -17.99
N ALA A 480 -52.90 -15.77 -19.19
CA ALA A 480 -53.67 -15.92 -20.43
C ALA A 480 -54.52 -17.21 -20.50
N ALA A 481 -54.25 -18.20 -19.65
CA ALA A 481 -55.03 -19.45 -19.57
C ALA A 481 -56.22 -19.37 -18.59
N ALA A 482 -56.30 -18.32 -17.75
CA ALA A 482 -57.32 -18.18 -16.71
C ALA A 482 -58.41 -17.12 -17.02
N ALA A 483 -58.22 -16.28 -18.05
CA ALA A 483 -59.15 -15.19 -18.39
C ALA A 483 -60.17 -15.55 -19.51
N GLY A 484 -60.22 -16.81 -19.95
CA GLY A 484 -61.27 -17.32 -20.83
C GLY A 484 -62.51 -17.71 -20.03
N LYS A 485 -63.21 -16.75 -19.41
CA LYS A 485 -64.61 -16.88 -18.94
C LYS A 485 -65.15 -15.53 -18.45
N SER A 486 -66.34 -15.15 -18.96
CA SER A 486 -67.18 -13.97 -18.66
C SER A 486 -66.67 -12.62 -19.22
N GLY A 487 -67.41 -11.80 -19.99
CA GLY A 487 -68.80 -11.80 -20.46
C GLY A 487 -69.50 -10.48 -20.11
N GLY A 488 -69.81 -9.64 -21.13
CA GLY A 488 -70.74 -8.46 -21.12
C GLY A 488 -70.31 -7.26 -20.25
N GLU A 489 -70.58 -5.97 -20.52
CA GLU A 489 -71.43 -5.25 -21.49
C GLU A 489 -70.95 -3.76 -21.53
N THR A 490 -71.02 -3.15 -22.73
CA THR A 490 -71.36 -1.76 -23.17
C THR A 490 -71.60 -0.63 -22.12
N SER A 491 -71.45 0.69 -22.35
CA SER A 491 -71.09 1.59 -23.47
C SER A 491 -71.21 3.07 -22.99
N GLU A 492 -70.50 4.00 -23.68
CA GLU A 492 -70.86 5.44 -23.93
C GLU A 492 -71.03 6.42 -22.74
N ALA A 493 -70.82 7.74 -22.78
CA ALA A 493 -70.34 8.77 -23.73
C ALA A 493 -70.00 10.04 -22.87
N ALA A 494 -68.93 10.79 -23.17
CA ALA A 494 -68.90 12.12 -23.81
C ALA A 494 -69.24 13.38 -22.95
N GLY A 495 -68.38 14.40 -23.11
CA GLY A 495 -68.56 15.82 -22.78
C GLY A 495 -67.92 16.28 -21.46
N ASP A 496 -67.34 17.46 -21.30
CA ASP A 496 -66.86 18.55 -22.17
C ASP A 496 -66.12 19.54 -21.22
N ASP A 497 -65.43 20.52 -21.81
CA ASP A 497 -65.02 21.84 -21.25
C ASP A 497 -63.79 21.89 -20.29
N GLU A 498 -62.70 22.60 -20.65
CA GLU A 498 -62.49 24.07 -20.55
C GLU A 498 -62.62 24.57 -19.09
N GLU A 499 -61.79 25.44 -18.50
CA GLU A 499 -60.63 26.23 -18.89
C GLU A 499 -60.09 26.86 -17.57
N SER A 500 -58.77 26.86 -17.37
CA SER A 500 -57.98 27.87 -16.62
C SER A 500 -58.15 28.21 -15.12
N ALA A 501 -57.00 28.66 -14.59
CA ALA A 501 -56.71 29.49 -13.40
C ALA A 501 -56.61 28.75 -12.03
N MET A 502 -55.39 28.46 -11.57
CA MET A 502 -54.51 29.32 -10.74
C MET A 502 -55.07 29.59 -9.32
N ASN A 503 -54.48 28.95 -8.30
CA ASN A 503 -53.55 29.59 -7.34
C ASN A 503 -53.43 28.80 -6.02
N ALA A 504 -52.23 28.92 -5.46
CA ALA A 504 -51.73 28.53 -4.12
C ALA A 504 -51.34 27.05 -3.92
#